data_AF-A0A659RVV2-F1
#
_entry.id   AF-A0A659RVV2-F1
#
_cell.length_a   1.000
_cell.length_b   1.000
_cell.length_c   1.000
_cell.angle_alpha   90.00
_cell.angle_beta   90.00
_cell.angle_gamma   90.00
#
_symmetry.space_group_name_H-M   'P 1'
#
loop_
_entity.id
_entity.type
_entity.pdbx_description
1 polymer ?
#
loop_
_entity_poly.entity_id
_entity_poly.type
_entity_poly.pdbx_seq_one_letter_code
_entity_poly.pdbx_strand_id
1 'polypeptide(L)'
;MSKSDVFHLGLTKNDLQGAQLAIVPGDPERVEKLAALMDKPVKLASHREFTSWRAELDGKAVIVCSTGIGGPSTSIAVEELAQLGIRTFLRIGTAGAIQPPINVGDV
;
A
#
# COMPACT_ATOMS: atom_id res chain seq x y z
N MET A 1 6.41 17.21 19.29
CA MET A 1 5.74 17.08 17.98
C MET A 1 5.62 15.59 17.71
N SER A 2 4.43 15.05 17.42
CA SER A 2 4.33 13.63 17.08
C SER A 2 5.13 13.37 15.81
N LYS A 3 5.82 12.22 15.74
CA LYS A 3 6.63 11.82 14.59
C LYS A 3 5.79 11.28 13.42
N SER A 4 4.46 11.20 13.59
CA SER A 4 3.49 10.61 12.67
C SER A 4 2.15 11.34 12.87
N ASP A 5 1.37 11.47 11.81
CA ASP A 5 0.01 12.02 11.85
C ASP A 5 -1.05 10.93 12.13
N VAL A 6 -0.66 9.65 12.00
CA VAL A 6 -1.51 8.48 12.21
C VAL A 6 -0.88 7.49 13.21
N PHE A 7 -1.67 6.55 13.75
CA PHE A 7 -1.26 5.73 14.89
C PHE A 7 -0.32 4.56 14.55
N HIS A 8 -0.47 3.93 13.38
CA HIS A 8 0.19 2.66 13.06
C HIS A 8 1.16 2.74 11.88
N LEU A 9 0.81 3.51 10.84
CA LEU A 9 1.60 3.52 9.59
C LEU A 9 2.93 4.28 9.70
N GLY A 10 3.07 5.16 10.70
CA GLY A 10 4.27 5.99 10.87
C GLY A 10 4.47 6.99 9.73
N LEU A 11 3.38 7.56 9.24
CA LEU A 11 3.36 8.47 8.09
C LEU A 11 2.76 9.82 8.48
N THR A 12 3.19 10.84 7.74
CA THR A 12 2.59 12.17 7.74
C THR A 12 1.92 12.46 6.40
N LYS A 13 1.03 13.44 6.36
CA LYS A 13 0.38 13.85 5.11
C LYS A 13 1.38 14.36 4.08
N ASN A 14 2.49 14.96 4.53
CA ASN A 14 3.53 15.47 3.65
C ASN A 14 4.34 14.35 2.98
N ASP A 15 4.49 13.18 3.62
CA ASP A 15 5.20 12.04 3.03
C ASP A 15 4.53 11.57 1.72
N LEU A 16 3.20 11.71 1.64
CA LEU A 16 2.39 11.30 0.48
C LEU A 16 2.52 12.25 -0.71
N GLN A 17 2.99 13.49 -0.52
CA GLN A 17 3.13 14.50 -1.58
C GLN A 17 1.88 14.67 -2.45
N GLY A 18 0.68 14.60 -1.83
CA GLY A 18 -0.59 14.75 -2.54
C GLY A 18 -1.09 13.50 -3.27
N ALA A 19 -0.46 12.34 -3.07
CA ALA A 19 -0.96 11.06 -3.57
C ALA A 19 -2.42 10.84 -3.14
N GLN A 20 -3.24 10.37 -4.07
CA GLN A 20 -4.65 10.01 -3.83
C GLN A 20 -4.94 8.52 -4.09
N LEU A 21 -3.95 7.78 -4.59
CA LEU A 21 -4.06 6.36 -4.91
C LEU A 21 -3.04 5.56 -4.11
N ALA A 22 -3.48 4.45 -3.52
CA ALA A 22 -2.62 3.46 -2.89
C ALA A 22 -2.82 2.07 -3.51
N ILE A 23 -1.72 1.43 -3.88
CA ILE A 23 -1.67 -0.02 -4.15
C ILE A 23 -1.40 -0.72 -2.82
N VAL A 24 -2.28 -1.64 -2.44
CA VAL A 24 -2.28 -2.23 -1.10
C VAL A 24 -2.04 -3.74 -1.12
N PRO A 25 -0.81 -4.24 -1.31
CA PRO A 25 -0.50 -5.67 -1.20
C PRO A 25 -0.68 -6.18 0.24
N GLY A 26 -0.78 -7.50 0.43
CA GLY A 26 -0.80 -8.08 1.77
C GLY A 26 0.60 -8.13 2.41
N ASP A 27 1.57 -8.61 1.63
CA ASP A 27 2.94 -8.89 2.05
C ASP A 27 3.83 -7.62 2.01
N PRO A 28 4.48 -7.24 3.12
CA PRO A 28 5.45 -6.14 3.18
C PRO A 28 6.59 -6.27 2.17
N GLU A 29 7.06 -7.48 1.88
CA GLU A 29 8.19 -7.71 0.99
C GLU A 29 7.85 -7.48 -0.50
N ARG A 30 6.55 -7.41 -0.84
CA ARG A 30 6.09 -7.06 -2.18
C ARG A 30 6.04 -5.54 -2.42
N VAL A 31 6.08 -4.72 -1.37
CA VAL A 31 5.91 -3.26 -1.48
C VAL A 31 7.04 -2.64 -2.29
N GLU A 32 8.29 -2.97 -1.98
CA GLU A 32 9.46 -2.46 -2.71
C GLU A 32 9.45 -2.90 -4.17
N LYS A 33 9.12 -4.18 -4.44
CA LYS A 33 9.06 -4.71 -5.80
C LYS A 33 8.02 -3.98 -6.66
N LEU A 34 6.87 -3.65 -6.08
CA LEU A 34 5.81 -2.88 -6.76
C LEU A 34 6.23 -1.42 -6.96
N ALA A 35 6.82 -0.80 -5.94
CA ALA A 35 7.30 0.59 -6.03
C ALA A 35 8.40 0.74 -7.10
N ALA A 36 9.30 -0.24 -7.21
CA ALA A 36 10.40 -0.23 -8.17
C ALA A 36 9.97 -0.34 -9.64
N LEU A 37 8.70 -0.66 -9.92
CA LEU A 37 8.13 -0.63 -11.28
C LEU A 37 7.71 0.78 -11.72
N MET A 38 7.74 1.75 -10.81
CA MET A 38 7.35 3.14 -11.02
C MET A 38 8.58 4.06 -10.92
N ASP A 39 8.40 5.33 -11.25
CA ASP A 39 9.46 6.33 -11.20
C ASP A 39 9.76 6.77 -9.77
N LYS A 40 11.04 7.08 -9.50
CA LYS A 40 11.54 7.66 -8.22
C LYS A 40 10.99 6.96 -6.95
N PRO A 41 11.16 5.64 -6.80
CA PRO A 41 10.70 4.92 -5.61
C PRO A 41 11.50 5.36 -4.37
N VAL A 42 10.79 5.67 -3.29
CA VAL A 42 11.35 6.09 -2.01
C VAL A 42 10.65 5.34 -0.88
N LYS A 43 11.43 4.65 -0.04
CA LYS A 43 10.94 4.05 1.19
C LYS A 43 10.53 5.15 2.18
N LEU A 44 9.32 5.07 2.71
CA LEU A 44 8.81 6.05 3.68
C LEU A 44 8.92 5.53 5.11
N ALA A 45 8.25 4.42 5.41
CA ALA A 45 8.11 3.90 6.76
C ALA A 45 7.95 2.37 6.76
N SER A 46 8.22 1.76 7.91
CA SER A 46 8.08 0.31 8.12
C SER A 46 7.75 0.06 9.59
N HIS A 47 6.48 -0.24 9.87
CA HIS A 47 5.97 -0.52 11.22
C HIS A 47 5.16 -1.81 11.23
N ARG A 48 5.63 -2.83 11.94
CA ARG A 48 4.99 -4.16 12.00
C ARG A 48 4.75 -4.71 10.57
N GLU A 49 3.53 -5.08 10.21
CA GLU A 49 3.12 -5.52 8.87
C GLU A 49 2.92 -4.38 7.85
N PHE A 50 3.12 -3.12 8.21
CA PHE A 50 2.90 -1.96 7.35
C PHE A 50 4.23 -1.39 6.84
N THR A 51 4.64 -1.80 5.64
CA THR A 51 5.73 -1.19 4.89
C THR A 51 5.15 -0.27 3.84
N SER A 52 5.61 0.97 3.79
CA SER A 52 5.11 2.00 2.86
C SER A 52 6.22 2.59 2.01
N TRP A 53 5.95 2.71 0.71
CA TRP A 53 6.79 3.38 -0.27
C TRP A 53 5.96 4.39 -1.04
N ARG A 54 6.62 5.47 -1.49
CA ARG A 54 6.11 6.38 -2.51
C ARG A 54 6.85 6.12 -3.80
N ALA A 55 6.14 6.20 -4.91
CA ALA A 55 6.73 6.31 -6.24
C ALA A 55 5.88 7.29 -7.07
N GLU A 56 6.23 7.47 -8.34
CA GLU A 56 5.52 8.31 -9.29
C GLU A 56 5.08 7.49 -10.51
N LEU A 57 3.84 7.70 -10.96
CA LEU A 57 3.32 7.18 -12.22
C LEU A 57 2.77 8.35 -13.03
N ASP A 58 3.29 8.55 -14.25
CA ASP A 58 2.98 9.70 -15.10
C ASP A 58 3.12 11.05 -14.37
N GLY A 59 4.17 11.18 -13.55
CA GLY A 59 4.46 12.37 -12.74
C GLY A 59 3.51 12.59 -11.55
N LYS A 60 2.63 11.64 -11.23
CA LYS A 60 1.72 11.70 -10.08
C LYS A 60 2.19 10.77 -8.98
N ALA A 61 2.21 11.25 -7.73
CA ALA A 61 2.58 10.45 -6.58
C ALA A 61 1.57 9.30 -6.34
N VAL A 62 2.11 8.10 -6.13
CA VAL A 62 1.38 6.87 -5.80
C VAL A 62 2.00 6.27 -4.55
N ILE A 63 1.16 5.76 -3.65
CA ILE A 63 1.60 5.00 -2.47
C ILE A 63 1.51 3.51 -2.76
N VAL A 64 2.50 2.76 -2.28
CA VAL A 64 2.39 1.32 -2.10
C VAL A 64 2.52 1.03 -0.61
N CYS A 65 1.51 0.41 0.00
CA CYS A 65 1.49 0.15 1.44
C CYS A 65 0.95 -1.25 1.74
N SER A 66 1.70 -2.08 2.44
CA SER A 66 1.22 -3.42 2.82
C SER A 66 0.16 -3.37 3.91
N THR A 67 -0.78 -4.32 3.89
CA THR A 67 -1.88 -4.37 4.88
C THR A 67 -1.72 -5.48 5.91
N GLY A 68 -0.81 -6.43 5.69
CA GLY A 68 -0.79 -7.70 6.42
C GLY A 68 -1.95 -8.63 6.06
N ILE A 69 -2.16 -9.65 6.91
CA ILE A 69 -3.15 -10.71 6.74
C ILE A 69 -4.43 -10.36 7.50
N GLY A 70 -5.57 -10.50 6.83
CA GLY A 70 -6.90 -10.43 7.45
C GLY A 70 -7.52 -9.04 7.49
N GLY A 71 -8.80 -9.00 7.83
CA GLY A 71 -9.60 -7.77 7.90
C GLY A 71 -9.14 -6.76 8.96
N PRO A 72 -8.75 -7.16 10.19
CA PRO A 72 -8.39 -6.21 11.24
C PRO A 72 -7.23 -5.27 10.87
N SER A 73 -6.10 -5.82 10.43
CA SER A 73 -4.94 -5.03 9.99
C SER A 73 -5.24 -4.24 8.70
N THR A 74 -6.00 -4.83 7.77
CA THR A 74 -6.46 -4.11 6.57
C THR A 74 -7.31 -2.89 6.91
N SER A 75 -8.20 -2.98 7.90
CA SER A 75 -9.04 -1.86 8.31
C SER A 75 -8.21 -0.68 8.85
N ILE A 76 -7.14 -0.96 9.59
CA ILE A 76 -6.19 0.05 10.08
C ILE A 76 -5.49 0.74 8.90
N ALA A 77 -4.93 -0.04 7.97
CA ALA A 77 -4.20 0.50 6.83
C ALA A 77 -5.09 1.39 5.95
N VAL A 78 -6.32 0.95 5.67
CA VAL A 78 -7.27 1.72 4.84
C VAL A 78 -7.70 3.00 5.55
N GLU A 79 -8.06 2.93 6.83
CA GLU A 79 -8.50 4.08 7.63
C GLU A 79 -7.40 5.15 7.71
N GLU A 80 -6.18 4.76 8.07
CA GLU A 80 -5.08 5.72 8.22
C GLU A 80 -4.62 6.31 6.88
N LEU A 81 -4.57 5.52 5.80
CA LEU A 81 -4.29 6.06 4.46
C LEU A 81 -5.38 7.05 4.01
N ALA A 82 -6.65 6.78 4.33
CA ALA A 82 -7.75 7.69 4.01
C ALA A 82 -7.65 9.00 4.81
N GLN A 83 -7.28 8.94 6.10
CA GLN A 83 -7.00 10.15 6.90
C GLN A 83 -5.90 11.00 6.27
N LEU A 84 -4.87 10.36 5.70
CA LEU A 84 -3.74 11.03 5.04
C LEU A 84 -4.08 11.55 3.62
N GLY A 85 -5.22 11.19 3.05
CA GLY A 85 -5.72 11.75 1.79
C GLY A 85 -5.87 10.76 0.64
N ILE A 86 -5.56 9.47 0.83
CA ILE A 86 -5.83 8.44 -0.18
C ILE A 86 -7.35 8.26 -0.36
N ARG A 87 -7.78 8.16 -1.61
CA ARG A 87 -9.21 7.99 -1.99
C ARG A 87 -9.43 6.77 -2.87
N THR A 88 -8.39 6.24 -3.49
CA THR A 88 -8.46 5.06 -4.34
C THR A 88 -7.52 3.98 -3.82
N PHE A 89 -8.05 2.77 -3.65
CA PHE A 89 -7.32 1.63 -3.13
C PHE A 89 -7.35 0.49 -4.14
N LEU A 90 -6.18 0.02 -4.57
CA LEU A 90 -6.03 -1.12 -5.47
C LEU A 90 -5.39 -2.29 -4.72
N ARG A 91 -6.19 -3.31 -4.41
CA ARG A 91 -5.69 -4.54 -3.78
C ARG A 91 -5.07 -5.45 -4.83
N ILE A 92 -3.88 -5.95 -4.56
CA ILE A 92 -3.24 -7.02 -5.33
C ILE A 92 -2.84 -8.17 -4.38
N GLY A 93 -3.08 -9.39 -4.82
CA GLY A 93 -2.81 -10.60 -4.06
C GLY A 93 -2.79 -11.82 -4.98
N THR A 94 -2.64 -12.99 -4.38
CA THR A 94 -2.72 -14.29 -5.07
C THR A 94 -3.77 -15.13 -4.36
N ALA A 95 -4.56 -15.90 -5.11
CA ALA A 95 -5.62 -16.74 -4.55
C ALA A 95 -5.65 -18.10 -5.25
N GLY A 96 -6.12 -19.12 -4.53
CA GLY A 96 -6.51 -20.38 -5.13
C GLY A 96 -7.96 -20.32 -5.63
N ALA A 97 -8.21 -20.83 -6.83
CA ALA A 97 -9.55 -20.95 -7.37
C ALA A 97 -10.23 -22.25 -6.89
N ILE A 98 -11.56 -22.20 -6.76
CA ILE A 98 -12.40 -23.36 -6.40
C ILE A 98 -13.24 -23.87 -7.58
N GLN A 99 -13.08 -23.27 -8.75
CA GLN A 99 -13.81 -23.61 -9.98
C GLN A 99 -12.88 -24.41 -10.91
N PRO A 100 -13.27 -25.62 -11.36
CA PRO A 100 -12.45 -26.44 -12.25
C PRO A 100 -11.94 -25.77 -13.53
N PRO A 101 -12.67 -24.86 -14.21
CA PRO A 101 -12.16 -24.25 -15.45
C PRO A 101 -11.14 -23.13 -15.23
N ILE A 102 -10.89 -22.68 -13.99
CA ILE A 102 -9.92 -21.60 -13.71
C ILE A 102 -8.53 -22.23 -13.51
N ASN A 103 -7.55 -21.75 -14.27
CA ASN A 103 -6.20 -22.32 -14.33
C ASN A 103 -5.18 -21.47 -13.59
N VAL A 104 -4.01 -22.06 -13.30
CA VAL A 104 -2.85 -21.34 -12.76
C VAL A 104 -2.38 -20.30 -13.79
N GLY A 105 -2.29 -19.05 -13.37
CA GLY A 105 -1.87 -17.93 -14.22
C GLY A 105 -3.01 -17.03 -14.70
N ASP A 106 -4.26 -17.44 -14.50
CA ASP A 106 -5.43 -16.58 -14.76
C ASP A 106 -5.48 -15.39 -13.78
N VAL A 107 -6.01 -14.25 -14.24
CA VAL A 107 -6.18 -12.99 -13.47
C VAL A 107 -7.63 -12.55 -13.49
#